data_AF-A0A7S4NXV3-F1
#
_entry.id   AF-A0A7S4NXV3-F1
#
_cell.length_a   1.000
_cell.length_b   1.000
_cell.length_c   1.000
_cell.angle_alpha   90.00
_cell.angle_beta   90.00
_cell.angle_gamma   90.00
#
_symmetry.space_group_name_H-M   'P 1'
#
loop_
_entity.id
_entity.type
_entity.pdbx_description
1 polymer ?
#
loop_
_entity_poly.entity_id
_entity_poly.type
_entity_poly.pdbx_seq_one_letter_code
_entity_poly.pdbx_strand_id
1 'polypeptide(L)'
;LNCHCNFHMFFPLLTCVDPSLGKVDKSSLSIQTLMELFVSGLHADDVARFQDAEGNFLPYDEWEQIIEKEEGMSVSFVRAFQSGKLAFKWLPPDVTRLTITQNNLGSHIHDLDELSAGIENLV
;
A
#
# COMPACT_ATOMS: atom_id res chain seq x y z
N LEU A 1 -27.59 13.15 25.49
CA LEU A 1 -28.60 12.11 25.20
C LEU A 1 -27.87 10.78 25.09
N ASN A 2 -28.30 9.79 25.86
CA ASN A 2 -27.77 8.43 25.82
C ASN A 2 -27.94 7.83 24.42
N CYS A 3 -26.90 7.20 23.88
CA CYS A 3 -27.08 6.21 22.82
C CYS A 3 -26.35 4.92 23.21
N HIS A 4 -27.15 4.03 23.77
CA HIS A 4 -26.84 2.62 23.98
C HIS A 4 -26.90 1.95 22.61
N CYS A 5 -25.78 1.41 22.11
CA CYS A 5 -25.78 0.62 20.88
C CYS A 5 -25.37 -0.81 21.21
N ASN A 6 -26.39 -1.66 21.18
CA ASN A 6 -26.36 -3.10 21.33
C ASN A 6 -25.42 -3.73 20.29
N PHE A 7 -24.64 -4.70 20.73
CA PHE A 7 -23.77 -5.52 19.89
C PHE A 7 -24.64 -6.43 19.04
N HIS A 8 -24.71 -6.21 17.73
CA HIS A 8 -25.21 -7.22 16.80
C HIS A 8 -24.39 -7.19 15.52
N MET A 9 -23.71 -8.31 15.26
CA MET A 9 -22.92 -8.56 14.08
C MET A 9 -23.74 -8.31 12.81
N PHE A 10 -23.35 -7.29 12.06
CA PHE A 10 -23.46 -7.28 10.60
C PHE A 10 -22.50 -6.20 10.12
N PHE A 11 -21.47 -6.58 9.38
CA PHE A 11 -20.64 -5.65 8.62
C PHE A 11 -21.41 -5.19 7.36
N PRO A 12 -21.72 -3.89 7.24
CA PRO A 12 -21.68 -3.23 5.95
C PRO A 12 -20.61 -2.15 6.04
N LEU A 13 -19.38 -2.48 5.62
CA LEU A 13 -18.40 -1.43 5.34
C LEU A 13 -18.89 -0.70 4.09
N LEU A 14 -18.91 0.63 4.17
CA LEU A 14 -19.16 1.63 3.10
C LEU A 14 -20.59 2.18 3.02
N THR A 15 -20.98 3.05 3.95
CA THR A 15 -21.79 4.25 3.63
C THR A 15 -21.71 5.30 4.75
N CYS A 16 -20.59 6.03 4.84
CA CYS A 16 -20.60 7.40 5.36
C CYS A 16 -19.27 8.06 4.98
N VAL A 17 -19.24 8.71 3.80
CA VAL A 17 -18.12 9.60 3.47
C VAL A 17 -18.45 10.95 4.09
N ASP A 18 -18.10 11.09 5.36
CA ASP A 18 -18.07 12.37 6.04
C ASP A 18 -16.85 13.15 5.52
N PRO A 19 -16.97 14.40 5.01
CA PRO A 19 -15.84 15.16 4.49
C PRO A 19 -14.83 15.59 5.57
N SER A 20 -15.10 15.27 6.85
CA SER A 20 -14.13 15.39 7.95
C SER A 20 -13.47 14.07 8.34
N LEU A 21 -13.48 13.04 7.49
CA LEU A 21 -12.79 11.77 7.75
C LEU A 21 -11.29 12.05 7.87
N GLY A 22 -10.85 12.13 9.13
CA GLY A 22 -9.49 12.44 9.51
C GLY A 22 -8.51 11.52 8.77
N LYS A 23 -7.35 12.09 8.45
CA LYS A 23 -6.18 11.35 7.94
C LYS A 23 -6.19 9.93 8.50
N VAL A 24 -6.37 8.94 7.63
CA VAL A 24 -6.28 7.53 8.02
C VAL A 24 -4.96 7.35 8.74
N ASP A 25 -5.04 7.00 10.02
CA ASP A 25 -3.86 6.78 10.82
C ASP A 25 -3.20 5.50 10.31
N LYS A 26 -2.07 5.64 9.61
CA LYS A 26 -1.36 4.51 8.99
C LYS A 26 -0.91 3.48 10.03
N SER A 27 -0.70 3.90 11.29
CA SER A 27 -0.29 2.99 12.36
C SER A 27 -1.40 2.05 12.82
N SER A 28 -2.66 2.34 12.45
CA SER A 28 -3.80 1.43 12.67
C SER A 28 -3.97 0.36 11.59
N LEU A 29 -3.25 0.45 10.47
CA LEU A 29 -3.31 -0.51 9.37
C LEU A 29 -2.20 -1.55 9.48
N SER A 30 -2.49 -2.79 9.04
CA SER A 30 -1.46 -3.82 8.93
C SER A 30 -0.51 -3.51 7.78
N ILE A 31 0.72 -4.04 7.87
CA ILE A 31 1.70 -3.95 6.77
C ILE A 31 1.12 -4.52 5.48
N GLN A 32 0.40 -5.65 5.57
CA GLN A 32 -0.33 -6.24 4.45
C GLN A 32 -1.26 -5.21 3.77
N THR A 33 -2.17 -4.59 4.52
CA THR A 33 -3.11 -3.62 3.96
C THR A 33 -2.39 -2.39 3.39
N LEU A 34 -1.31 -1.94 4.01
CA LEU A 34 -0.49 -0.84 3.49
C LEU A 34 0.14 -1.20 2.14
N MET A 35 0.71 -2.40 2.02
CA MET A 35 1.29 -2.91 0.76
C MET A 35 0.24 -3.05 -0.35
N GLU A 36 -0.94 -3.59 -0.03
CA GLU A 36 -2.05 -3.69 -0.99
C GLU A 36 -2.49 -2.32 -1.50
N LEU A 37 -2.68 -1.37 -0.59
CA LEU A 37 -3.04 0.01 -0.94
C LEU A 37 -1.93 0.70 -1.74
N PHE A 38 -0.66 0.41 -1.45
CA PHE A 38 0.50 0.94 -2.15
C PHE A 38 0.53 0.53 -3.63
N VAL A 39 0.16 -0.71 -3.95
CA VAL A 39 0.13 -1.24 -5.35
C VAL A 39 -1.23 -1.14 -6.03
N SER A 40 -2.29 -0.80 -5.30
CA SER A 40 -3.68 -0.74 -5.83
C SER A 40 -3.90 0.21 -7.03
N GLY A 41 -3.02 1.19 -7.22
CA GLY A 41 -3.09 2.14 -8.34
C GLY A 41 -2.41 1.68 -9.63
N LEU A 42 -1.85 0.47 -9.65
CA LEU A 42 -1.22 -0.13 -10.83
C LEU A 42 -2.25 -0.63 -11.85
N HIS A 43 -1.78 -0.99 -13.04
CA HIS A 43 -2.60 -1.70 -14.02
C HIS A 43 -3.08 -3.06 -13.47
N ALA A 44 -4.28 -3.51 -13.87
CA ALA A 44 -4.85 -4.78 -13.39
C ALA A 44 -3.90 -5.98 -13.59
N ASP A 45 -3.23 -6.07 -14.74
CA ASP A 45 -2.26 -7.15 -15.02
C ASP A 45 -1.03 -7.08 -14.09
N ASP A 46 -0.65 -5.89 -13.66
CA ASP A 46 0.48 -5.70 -12.74
C ASP A 46 0.05 -6.00 -11.29
N VAL A 47 -1.19 -5.66 -10.90
CA VAL A 47 -1.78 -5.99 -9.61
C VAL A 47 -1.96 -7.50 -9.45
N ALA A 48 -2.38 -8.20 -10.51
CA ALA A 48 -2.59 -9.65 -10.51
C ALA A 48 -1.33 -10.46 -10.14
N ARG A 49 -0.14 -9.87 -10.27
CA ARG A 49 1.14 -10.50 -9.86
C ARG A 49 1.26 -10.67 -8.34
N PHE A 50 0.49 -9.91 -7.57
CA PHE A 50 0.46 -9.97 -6.11
C PHE A 50 -0.74 -10.75 -5.59
N GLN A 51 -1.50 -11.41 -6.46
CA GLN A 51 -2.75 -12.07 -6.14
C GLN A 51 -2.72 -13.56 -6.46
N ASP A 52 -3.55 -14.33 -5.77
CA ASP A 52 -3.86 -15.72 -6.13
C ASP A 52 -4.79 -15.80 -7.36
N ALA A 53 -5.14 -17.02 -7.76
CA ALA A 53 -6.03 -17.25 -8.90
C ALA A 53 -7.47 -16.78 -8.65
N GLU A 54 -7.84 -16.53 -7.39
CA GLU A 54 -9.14 -16.04 -6.96
C GLU A 54 -9.17 -14.49 -6.86
N GLY A 55 -8.03 -13.82 -7.06
CA GLY A 55 -7.89 -12.37 -7.00
C GLY A 55 -7.69 -11.82 -5.58
N ASN A 56 -7.37 -12.65 -4.60
CA ASN A 56 -6.99 -12.19 -3.26
C ASN A 56 -5.50 -11.91 -3.23
N PHE A 57 -5.09 -10.85 -2.53
CA PHE A 57 -3.66 -10.57 -2.35
C PHE A 57 -2.98 -11.68 -1.57
N LEU A 58 -1.84 -12.12 -2.09
CA LEU A 58 -0.92 -12.99 -1.39
C LEU A 58 -0.35 -12.25 -0.17
N PRO A 59 0.07 -12.99 0.87
CA PRO A 59 0.88 -12.43 1.95
C PRO A 59 2.06 -11.62 1.39
N TYR A 60 2.32 -10.43 1.95
CA TYR A 60 3.33 -9.52 1.42
C TYR A 60 4.75 -10.14 1.45
N ASP A 61 5.02 -11.02 2.41
CA ASP A 61 6.28 -11.77 2.52
C ASP A 61 6.47 -12.83 1.43
N GLU A 62 5.41 -13.19 0.70
CA GLU A 62 5.48 -14.03 -0.50
C GLU A 62 5.72 -13.23 -1.79
N TRP A 63 5.72 -11.88 -1.72
CA TRP A 63 5.94 -11.05 -2.92
C TRP A 63 7.42 -11.06 -3.29
N GLU A 64 7.75 -11.48 -4.52
CA GLU A 64 9.14 -11.63 -5.00
C GLU A 64 10.00 -10.36 -4.87
N GLN A 65 9.36 -9.19 -4.78
CA GLN A 65 10.01 -7.88 -4.72
C GLN A 65 10.27 -7.39 -3.30
N ILE A 66 9.84 -8.15 -2.28
CA ILE A 66 10.04 -7.82 -0.87
C ILE A 66 11.16 -8.68 -0.30
N ILE A 67 12.12 -8.02 0.34
CA ILE A 67 13.19 -8.66 1.09
C ILE A 67 13.15 -8.06 2.51
N GLU A 68 12.75 -8.87 3.49
CA GLU A 68 12.90 -8.51 4.89
C GLU A 68 14.39 -8.56 5.29
N LYS A 69 14.86 -7.50 5.96
CA LYS A 69 16.24 -7.38 6.48
C LYS A 69 16.18 -7.03 7.97
N GLU A 70 17.31 -7.22 8.66
CA GLU A 70 17.43 -6.86 10.09
C GLU A 70 17.11 -5.37 10.35
N GLU A 71 17.39 -4.50 9.38
CA GLU A 71 17.17 -3.05 9.46
C GLU A 71 15.79 -2.60 8.93
N GLY A 72 14.91 -3.53 8.56
CA GLY A 72 13.57 -3.25 8.03
C GLY A 72 13.31 -3.88 6.67
N MET A 73 12.26 -3.43 5.99
CA MET A 73 11.80 -3.98 4.71
C MET A 73 12.46 -3.28 3.53
N SER A 74 13.00 -4.07 2.60
CA SER A 74 13.51 -3.58 1.32
C SER A 74 12.57 -4.00 0.21
N VAL A 75 12.05 -3.04 -0.55
CA VAL A 75 11.11 -3.26 -1.65
C VAL A 75 11.75 -2.82 -2.96
N SER A 76 11.77 -3.71 -3.98
CA SER A 76 12.48 -3.46 -5.23
C SER A 76 11.66 -3.85 -6.47
N PHE A 77 11.21 -2.85 -7.21
CA PHE A 77 10.49 -3.00 -8.48
C PHE A 77 11.37 -2.56 -9.64
N VAL A 78 11.91 -3.53 -10.39
CA VAL A 78 12.72 -3.26 -11.59
C VAL A 78 12.00 -3.84 -12.80
N ARG A 79 11.55 -2.98 -13.74
CA ARG A 79 10.74 -3.39 -14.92
C ARG A 79 9.54 -4.27 -14.54
N ALA A 80 8.95 -4.03 -13.38
CA ALA A 80 7.85 -4.79 -12.83
C ALA A 80 6.49 -4.35 -13.39
N PHE A 81 6.35 -3.06 -13.75
CA PHE A 81 5.07 -2.44 -14.07
C PHE A 81 5.00 -1.88 -15.49
N GLN A 82 3.92 -2.24 -16.18
CA GLN A 82 3.58 -1.79 -17.53
C GLN A 82 2.90 -0.43 -17.55
N SER A 83 2.06 -0.12 -16.56
CA SER A 83 1.45 1.20 -16.37
C SER A 83 0.83 1.38 -14.98
N GLY A 84 0.41 2.62 -14.67
CA GLY A 84 -0.31 2.94 -13.45
C GLY A 84 0.49 3.82 -12.48
N LYS A 85 0.12 3.79 -11.20
CA LYS A 85 0.69 4.65 -10.15
C LYS A 85 0.84 3.89 -8.85
N LEU A 86 1.97 4.08 -8.18
CA LEU A 86 2.16 3.65 -6.80
C LEU A 86 1.65 4.73 -5.85
N ALA A 87 0.89 4.32 -4.83
CA ALA A 87 0.34 5.24 -3.86
C ALA A 87 1.30 5.39 -2.67
N PHE A 88 2.36 6.18 -2.83
CA PHE A 88 3.43 6.37 -1.83
C PHE A 88 2.94 6.79 -0.45
N LYS A 89 1.79 7.47 -0.36
CA LYS A 89 1.11 7.74 0.91
C LYS A 89 0.77 6.49 1.71
N TRP A 90 0.71 5.31 1.11
CA TRP A 90 0.46 4.04 1.78
C TRP A 90 1.71 3.18 1.96
N LEU A 91 2.89 3.69 1.61
CA LEU A 91 4.14 2.97 1.84
C LEU A 91 4.25 2.62 3.34
N PRO A 92 4.48 1.34 3.69
CA PRO A 92 4.62 0.96 5.09
C PRO A 92 5.80 1.69 5.75
N PRO A 93 5.68 2.07 7.03
CA PRO A 93 6.76 2.75 7.75
C PRO A 93 8.00 1.88 7.91
N ASP A 94 7.85 0.56 7.88
CA ASP A 94 8.95 -0.41 8.00
C ASP A 94 9.78 -0.52 6.72
N VAL A 95 9.35 0.09 5.60
CA VAL A 95 10.13 0.14 4.36
C VAL A 95 11.24 1.17 4.48
N THR A 96 12.47 0.69 4.66
CA THR A 96 13.67 1.53 4.76
C THR A 96 14.36 1.73 3.41
N ARG A 97 14.10 0.83 2.45
CA ARG A 97 14.66 0.91 1.10
C ARG A 97 13.60 0.64 0.05
N LEU A 98 13.44 1.59 -0.87
CA LEU A 98 12.53 1.48 -2.00
C LEU A 98 13.28 1.74 -3.30
N THR A 99 13.39 0.73 -4.14
CA THR A 99 13.99 0.82 -5.48
C THR A 99 12.90 0.71 -6.53
N ILE A 100 12.73 1.72 -7.38
CA ILE A 100 11.72 1.72 -8.44
C ILE A 100 12.40 2.18 -9.73
N THR A 101 12.84 1.22 -10.54
CA THR A 101 13.66 1.52 -11.71
C THR A 101 13.07 0.91 -12.98
N GLN A 102 13.10 1.65 -14.08
CA GLN A 102 12.68 1.16 -15.42
C GLN A 102 11.21 0.66 -15.47
N ASN A 103 10.32 1.24 -14.67
CA ASN A 103 8.88 1.00 -14.75
C ASN A 103 8.21 2.10 -15.56
N ASN A 104 7.15 1.77 -16.29
CA ASN A 104 6.35 2.76 -17.01
C ASN A 104 5.23 3.30 -16.10
N LEU A 105 5.60 3.80 -14.92
CA LEU A 105 4.65 4.47 -14.04
C LEU A 105 4.26 5.80 -14.68
N GLY A 106 2.96 6.09 -14.72
CA GLY A 106 2.45 7.34 -15.29
C GLY A 106 3.21 8.53 -14.66
N SER A 107 3.56 9.51 -15.48
CA SER A 107 4.55 10.59 -15.26
C SER A 107 4.33 11.53 -14.07
N HIS A 108 3.52 11.15 -13.09
CA HIS A 108 3.04 11.95 -11.99
C HIS A 108 3.31 11.21 -10.68
N ILE A 109 4.59 11.10 -10.31
CA ILE A 109 4.94 10.90 -8.90
C ILE A 109 4.79 12.27 -8.23
N HIS A 110 3.55 12.65 -7.87
CA HIS A 110 3.25 13.91 -7.17
C HIS A 110 3.50 13.82 -5.66
N ASP A 111 3.70 12.60 -5.13
CA ASP A 111 3.75 12.31 -3.69
C ASP A 111 5.19 12.08 -3.17
N LEU A 112 6.24 12.53 -3.88
CA LEU A 112 7.62 12.44 -3.35
C LEU A 112 7.82 13.32 -2.11
N ASP A 113 7.07 14.42 -1.99
CA ASP A 113 7.07 15.28 -0.80
C ASP A 113 6.42 14.61 0.43
N GLU A 114 5.68 13.50 0.26
CA GLU A 114 5.06 12.71 1.34
C GLU A 114 5.85 11.46 1.74
N LEU A 115 7.01 11.20 1.11
CA LEU A 115 7.86 10.10 1.53
C LEU A 115 8.27 10.34 3.00
N SER A 116 7.94 9.36 3.85
CA SER A 116 8.33 9.42 5.25
C SER A 116 9.85 9.58 5.34
N ALA A 117 10.30 10.37 6.31
CA ALA A 117 11.71 10.74 6.52
C ALA A 117 12.67 9.54 6.76
N GLY A 118 12.18 8.29 6.68
CA GLY A 118 12.92 7.06 6.88
C GLY A 118 13.43 6.37 5.60
N ILE A 119 13.13 6.89 4.40
CA ILE A 119 13.70 6.32 3.17
C ILE A 119 15.12 6.84 3.00
N GLU A 120 16.10 5.99 3.31
CA GLU A 120 17.51 6.36 3.24
C GLU A 120 18.05 6.38 1.80
N ASN A 121 17.38 5.68 0.88
CA ASN A 121 17.77 5.60 -0.52
C ASN A 121 16.56 5.37 -1.44
N LEU A 122 16.36 6.29 -2.38
CA LEU A 122 15.47 6.14 -3.54
C LEU A 122 16.35 6.04 -4.79
N VAL A 123 16.28 4.91 -5.51
CA VAL A 123 17.06 4.62 -6.72
C VAL A 123 16.16 4.13 -7.85
#